data_AF-A0A9E1S9B1-F1
#
_entry.id   AF-A0A9E1S9B1-F1
#
_cell.length_a   1.000
_cell.length_b   1.000
_cell.length_c   1.000
_cell.angle_alpha   90.00
_cell.angle_beta   90.00
_cell.angle_gamma   90.00
#
_symmetry.space_group_name_H-M   'P 1'
#
loop_
_entity.id
_entity.type
_entity.pdbx_description
1 polymer ?
#
loop_
_entity_poly.entity_id
_entity_poly.type
_entity_poly.pdbx_seq_one_letter_code
_entity_poly.pdbx_strand_id
1 'polypeptide(L)'
;MKLAKKRGIKRVGKIVTHYMRPSSAKAIRVEGFAEKKGREVSREILSITRKGWTFPNAKPGKNDLVLGDFWAGNVYVRKQVELNVSGKIYLCSSVIGMSFEEAEFLLSMFQNKKFKVNPSVRQNSLEQVDWAQPTRFSRKGDLISVGFLAKDEGFFDLQIKEENGILTILQMMQAMP
;
A
#
# COMPACT_ATOMS: atom_id res chain seq x y z
N MET A 1 3.98 -14.53 -18.83
CA MET A 1 4.80 -13.64 -19.70
C MET A 1 4.08 -13.13 -20.95
N LYS A 2 3.58 -13.99 -21.85
CA LYS A 2 2.90 -13.55 -23.09
C LYS A 2 1.73 -12.58 -22.83
N LEU A 3 0.88 -12.89 -21.86
CA LEU A 3 -0.27 -12.04 -21.51
C LEU A 3 0.14 -10.65 -21.03
N ALA A 4 1.17 -10.56 -20.18
CA ALA A 4 1.69 -9.27 -19.68
C ALA A 4 2.23 -8.38 -20.81
N LYS A 5 2.99 -8.95 -21.75
CA LYS A 5 3.47 -8.22 -22.94
C LYS A 5 2.31 -7.72 -23.80
N LYS A 6 1.31 -8.57 -24.06
CA LYS A 6 0.10 -8.16 -24.81
C LYS A 6 -0.71 -7.06 -24.12
N ARG A 7 -0.63 -6.96 -22.79
CA ARG A 7 -1.26 -5.90 -21.99
C ARG A 7 -0.44 -4.62 -21.88
N GLY A 8 0.74 -4.58 -22.48
CA GLY A 8 1.56 -3.37 -22.53
C GLY A 8 2.69 -3.31 -21.51
N ILE A 9 2.86 -4.30 -20.64
CA ILE A 9 4.04 -4.34 -19.76
C ILE A 9 5.28 -4.64 -20.60
N LYS A 10 6.10 -3.60 -20.81
CA LYS A 10 7.31 -3.67 -21.65
C LYS A 10 8.40 -4.53 -21.02
N ARG A 11 8.65 -4.32 -19.72
CA ARG A 11 9.67 -5.04 -18.94
C ARG A 11 9.09 -5.46 -17.60
N VAL A 12 9.09 -6.77 -17.34
CA VAL A 12 8.61 -7.33 -16.06
C VAL A 12 9.75 -7.28 -15.04
N GLY A 13 9.52 -6.61 -13.91
CA GLY A 13 10.45 -6.58 -12.78
C GLY A 13 10.16 -7.67 -11.75
N LYS A 14 8.88 -7.92 -11.45
CA LYS A 14 8.48 -8.90 -10.43
C LYS A 14 7.20 -9.63 -10.83
N ILE A 15 7.09 -10.89 -10.43
CA ILE A 15 5.85 -11.67 -10.51
C ILE A 15 5.58 -12.24 -9.13
N VAL A 16 4.37 -12.04 -8.62
CA VAL A 16 3.95 -12.51 -7.30
C VAL A 16 2.63 -13.24 -7.43
N THR A 17 2.53 -14.42 -6.83
CA THR A 17 1.24 -15.06 -6.60
C THR A 17 0.81 -14.74 -5.17
N HIS A 18 -0.42 -14.31 -4.98
CA HIS A 18 -0.96 -13.94 -3.67
C HIS A 18 -2.38 -14.43 -3.50
N TYR A 19 -2.78 -14.61 -2.25
CA TYR A 19 -4.16 -14.92 -1.88
C TYR A 19 -5.00 -13.63 -1.88
N MET A 20 -6.24 -13.73 -2.38
CA MET A 20 -7.27 -12.70 -2.29
C MET A 20 -8.02 -12.91 -0.97
N ARG A 21 -7.32 -12.61 0.11
CA ARG A 21 -7.83 -12.83 1.46
C ARG A 21 -9.06 -11.95 1.76
N PRO A 22 -9.98 -12.38 2.65
CA PRO A 22 -9.90 -13.59 3.49
C PRO A 22 -10.19 -14.91 2.77
N SER A 23 -10.47 -14.90 1.45
CA SER A 23 -10.75 -16.12 0.70
C SER A 23 -9.49 -16.94 0.34
N SER A 24 -9.70 -18.20 -0.07
CA SER A 24 -8.65 -19.07 -0.63
C SER A 24 -8.33 -18.76 -2.11
N ALA A 25 -9.04 -17.82 -2.72
CA ALA A 25 -8.80 -17.42 -4.10
C ALA A 25 -7.38 -16.87 -4.27
N LYS A 26 -6.79 -17.07 -5.43
CA LYS A 26 -5.43 -16.64 -5.78
C LYS A 26 -5.45 -15.74 -7.00
N ALA A 27 -4.56 -14.77 -6.99
CA ALA A 27 -4.27 -13.91 -8.13
C ALA A 27 -2.76 -13.83 -8.36
N ILE A 28 -2.39 -13.57 -9.61
CA ILE A 28 -1.03 -13.30 -10.01
C ILE A 28 -0.91 -11.80 -10.23
N ARG A 29 0.03 -11.15 -9.56
CA ARG A 29 0.41 -9.76 -9.83
C ARG A 29 1.71 -9.76 -10.62
N VAL A 30 1.70 -9.09 -11.76
CA VAL A 30 2.91 -8.76 -12.52
C VAL A 30 3.22 -7.29 -12.30
N GLU A 31 4.43 -7.00 -11.86
CA GLU A 31 4.94 -5.66 -11.69
C GLU A 31 5.98 -5.38 -12.77
N GLY A 32 5.82 -4.26 -13.47
CA GLY A 32 6.84 -3.72 -14.36
C GLY A 32 8.08 -3.27 -13.58
N PHE A 33 9.14 -2.93 -14.31
CA PHE A 33 10.29 -2.26 -13.69
C PHE A 33 9.86 -0.92 -13.08
N ALA A 34 10.53 -0.56 -11.97
CA ALA A 34 10.32 0.72 -11.32
C ALA A 34 11.01 1.83 -12.11
N GLU A 35 10.24 2.85 -12.47
CA GLU A 35 10.74 4.10 -13.02
C GLU A 35 10.81 5.13 -11.89
N LYS A 36 11.92 5.85 -11.80
CA LYS A 36 12.18 6.79 -10.71
C LYS A 36 12.40 8.20 -11.24
N LYS A 37 11.73 9.18 -10.65
CA LYS A 37 11.90 10.60 -10.91
C LYS A 37 12.00 11.35 -9.58
N GLY A 38 13.24 11.65 -9.17
CA GLY A 38 13.49 12.16 -7.82
C GLY A 38 13.05 11.13 -6.77
N ARG A 39 12.15 11.52 -5.86
CA ARG A 39 11.56 10.61 -4.86
C ARG A 39 10.33 9.85 -5.38
N GLU A 40 9.78 10.23 -6.52
CA GLU A 40 8.63 9.52 -7.09
C GLU A 40 9.08 8.22 -7.76
N VAL A 41 8.33 7.16 -7.48
CA VAL A 41 8.51 5.83 -8.07
C VAL A 41 7.20 5.41 -8.72
N SER A 42 7.24 5.11 -10.00
CA SER A 42 6.10 4.56 -10.74
C SER A 42 6.37 3.14 -11.20
N ARG A 43 5.36 2.28 -11.09
CA ARG A 43 5.39 0.89 -11.55
C ARG A 43 4.12 0.55 -12.28
N GLU A 44 4.25 -0.10 -13.43
CA GLU A 44 3.12 -0.76 -14.10
C GLU A 44 2.70 -1.98 -13.29
N ILE A 45 1.41 -2.14 -13.02
CA ILE A 45 0.87 -3.29 -12.30
C ILE A 45 -0.21 -3.92 -13.17
N LEU A 46 -0.12 -5.24 -13.34
CA LEU A 46 -1.14 -6.05 -13.97
C LEU A 46 -1.61 -7.13 -13.02
N SER A 47 -2.92 -7.18 -12.77
CA SER A 47 -3.55 -8.30 -12.09
C SER A 47 -3.98 -9.34 -13.13
N ILE A 48 -3.59 -10.58 -12.89
CA ILE A 48 -3.88 -11.74 -13.74
C ILE A 48 -4.60 -12.78 -12.90
N THR A 49 -5.69 -13.29 -13.45
CA THR A 49 -6.45 -14.39 -12.88
C THR A 49 -6.25 -15.65 -13.70
N ARG A 50 -6.13 -16.79 -13.03
CA ARG A 50 -6.12 -18.12 -13.65
C ARG A 50 -7.45 -18.81 -13.40
N LYS A 51 -7.99 -19.50 -14.40
CA LYS A 51 -9.18 -20.33 -14.28
C LYS A 51 -9.01 -21.35 -13.16
N GLY A 52 -10.02 -21.48 -12.30
CA GLY A 52 -10.00 -22.37 -11.14
C GLY A 52 -9.16 -21.90 -9.95
N TRP A 53 -8.49 -20.73 -10.03
CA TRP A 53 -7.81 -20.13 -8.87
C TRP A 53 -8.64 -19.05 -8.18
N THR A 54 -9.66 -18.55 -8.84
CA THR A 54 -10.53 -17.48 -8.32
C THR A 54 -11.89 -18.05 -7.91
N PHE A 55 -12.85 -17.18 -7.63
CA PHE A 55 -14.20 -17.57 -7.22
C PHE A 55 -14.87 -18.48 -8.27
N PRO A 56 -15.69 -19.46 -7.86
CA PRO A 56 -16.21 -20.52 -8.75
C PRO A 56 -16.90 -20.04 -10.05
N ASN A 57 -17.50 -18.85 -10.02
CA ASN A 57 -18.23 -18.26 -11.15
C ASN A 57 -17.54 -17.04 -11.79
N ALA A 58 -16.29 -16.76 -11.40
CA ALA A 58 -15.56 -15.63 -11.95
C ALA A 58 -15.26 -15.87 -13.43
N LYS A 59 -15.67 -14.90 -14.25
CA LYS A 59 -15.44 -14.88 -15.70
C LYS A 59 -14.64 -13.62 -16.05
N PRO A 60 -13.89 -13.63 -17.16
CA PRO A 60 -13.27 -12.42 -17.69
C PRO A 60 -14.32 -11.32 -17.92
N GLY A 61 -13.99 -10.08 -17.56
CA GLY A 61 -14.79 -8.91 -17.88
C GLY A 61 -14.74 -8.56 -19.37
N LYS A 62 -15.64 -7.66 -19.81
CA LYS A 62 -15.76 -7.25 -21.23
C LYS A 62 -14.44 -6.77 -21.85
N ASN A 63 -13.61 -6.09 -21.04
CA ASN A 63 -12.35 -5.52 -21.50
C ASN A 63 -11.14 -6.41 -21.19
N ASP A 64 -11.35 -7.61 -20.63
CA ASP A 64 -10.26 -8.51 -20.24
C ASP A 64 -9.64 -9.21 -21.46
N LEU A 65 -8.31 -9.35 -21.42
CA LEU A 65 -7.59 -10.09 -22.43
C LEU A 65 -7.45 -11.52 -21.93
N VAL A 66 -8.03 -12.46 -22.67
CA VAL A 66 -7.96 -13.88 -22.38
C VAL A 66 -6.84 -14.53 -23.18
N LEU A 67 -6.06 -15.39 -22.53
CA LEU A 67 -5.03 -16.20 -23.16
C LEU A 67 -4.97 -17.58 -22.49
N GLY A 68 -5.62 -18.57 -23.11
CA GLY A 68 -5.80 -19.89 -22.52
C GLY A 68 -6.59 -19.80 -21.21
N ASP A 69 -6.06 -20.39 -20.15
CA ASP A 69 -6.68 -20.36 -18.81
C ASP A 69 -6.48 -19.05 -18.04
N PHE A 70 -5.83 -18.05 -18.63
CA PHE A 70 -5.53 -16.80 -17.96
C PHE A 70 -6.34 -15.66 -18.55
N TRP A 71 -6.78 -14.74 -17.70
CA TRP A 71 -7.28 -13.44 -18.13
C TRP A 71 -6.72 -12.33 -17.25
N ALA A 72 -6.63 -11.14 -17.81
CA ALA A 72 -6.13 -9.99 -17.10
C ALA A 72 -6.87 -8.75 -17.55
N GLY A 73 -7.10 -7.82 -16.62
CA GLY A 73 -7.64 -6.49 -16.90
C GLY A 73 -6.59 -5.58 -17.53
N ASN A 74 -6.85 -4.28 -17.47
CA ASN A 74 -5.91 -3.27 -17.93
C ASN A 74 -4.74 -3.11 -16.94
N VAL A 75 -3.58 -2.76 -17.49
CA VAL A 75 -2.45 -2.30 -16.67
C VAL A 75 -2.85 -0.98 -16.03
N TYR A 76 -2.52 -0.81 -14.75
CA TYR A 76 -2.58 0.49 -14.09
C TYR A 76 -1.17 0.88 -13.61
N VAL A 77 -0.93 2.18 -13.49
CA VAL A 77 0.33 2.69 -12.95
C VAL A 77 0.14 2.96 -11.46
N ARG A 78 0.93 2.27 -10.64
CA ARG A 78 1.05 2.57 -9.21
C ARG A 78 2.14 3.61 -9.03
N LYS A 79 1.78 4.77 -8.50
CA LYS A 79 2.70 5.82 -8.08
C LYS A 79 2.92 5.73 -6.58
N GLN A 80 4.16 5.90 -6.16
CA GLN A 80 4.59 5.92 -4.77
C GLN A 80 5.70 6.96 -4.62
N VAL A 81 6.01 7.30 -3.37
CA VAL A 81 7.09 8.20 -2.99
C VAL A 81 8.04 7.44 -2.07
N GLU A 82 9.33 7.62 -2.27
CA GLU A 82 10.36 7.15 -1.36
C GLU A 82 10.50 8.08 -0.16
N LEU A 83 10.32 7.51 1.04
CA LEU A 83 10.63 8.13 2.32
C LEU A 83 11.91 7.49 2.86
N ASN A 84 12.90 8.32 3.17
CA ASN A 84 14.18 7.92 3.74
C ASN A 84 14.17 8.17 5.26
N VAL A 85 14.18 7.10 6.03
CA VAL A 85 14.36 7.18 7.48
C VAL A 85 15.70 6.54 7.82
N SER A 86 16.66 7.36 8.26
CA SER A 86 18.00 6.94 8.68
C SER A 86 18.74 6.07 7.64
N GLY A 87 18.62 6.42 6.35
CA GLY A 87 19.25 5.71 5.24
C GLY A 87 18.43 4.56 4.67
N LYS A 88 17.30 4.20 5.29
CA LYS A 88 16.41 3.13 4.81
C LYS A 88 15.23 3.72 4.05
N ILE A 89 14.98 3.17 2.86
CA ILE A 89 13.91 3.60 1.96
C ILE A 89 12.62 2.83 2.24
N TYR A 90 11.53 3.58 2.37
CA TYR A 90 10.16 3.11 2.51
C TYR A 90 9.30 3.67 1.39
N LEU A 91 8.43 2.85 0.81
CA LEU A 91 7.53 3.31 -0.26
C LEU A 91 6.17 3.68 0.33
N CYS A 92 5.80 4.95 0.21
CA CYS A 92 4.50 5.47 0.62
C CYS A 92 3.63 5.75 -0.61
N SER A 93 2.33 5.50 -0.56
CA SER A 93 1.47 5.76 -1.74
C SER A 93 1.21 7.25 -1.96
N SER A 94 1.22 8.06 -0.90
CA SER A 94 1.01 9.51 -1.01
C SER A 94 1.51 10.29 0.20
N VAL A 95 2.04 11.48 -0.06
CA VAL A 95 2.34 12.52 0.95
C VAL A 95 1.68 13.80 0.46
N ILE A 96 0.77 14.37 1.25
CA ILE A 96 -0.09 15.49 0.82
C ILE A 96 -0.15 16.56 1.92
N GLY A 97 0.07 17.82 1.57
CA GLY A 97 -0.05 18.95 2.52
C GLY A 97 1.07 19.02 3.57
N MET A 98 2.17 18.32 3.36
CA MET A 98 3.39 18.34 4.19
C MET A 98 4.62 18.03 3.33
N SER A 99 5.82 18.29 3.87
CA SER A 99 7.09 17.92 3.21
C SER A 99 7.40 16.42 3.36
N PHE A 100 8.36 15.93 2.57
CA PHE A 100 8.82 14.55 2.71
C PHE A 100 9.62 14.35 4.00
N GLU A 101 10.42 15.35 4.38
CA GLU A 101 11.20 15.35 5.62
C GLU A 101 10.30 15.27 6.86
N GLU A 102 9.16 15.96 6.82
CA GLU A 102 8.16 15.90 7.88
C GLU A 102 7.49 14.52 7.96
N ALA A 103 7.10 13.94 6.80
CA ALA A 103 6.58 12.57 6.75
C ALA A 103 7.61 11.53 7.23
N GLU A 104 8.89 11.71 6.89
CA GLU A 104 10.02 10.88 7.34
C GLU A 104 10.24 10.99 8.86
N PHE A 105 10.15 12.20 9.40
CA PHE A 105 10.21 12.44 10.84
C PHE A 105 9.05 11.71 11.57
N LEU A 106 7.81 11.87 11.11
CA LEU A 106 6.65 11.18 11.67
C LEU A 106 6.81 9.65 11.56
N LEU A 107 7.24 9.14 10.41
CA LEU A 107 7.51 7.73 10.21
C LEU A 107 8.54 7.20 11.21
N SER A 108 9.60 7.97 11.46
CA SER A 108 10.62 7.62 12.45
C SER A 108 10.05 7.55 13.88
N MET A 109 9.13 8.45 14.23
CA MET A 109 8.47 8.46 15.55
C MET A 109 7.61 7.22 15.75
N PHE A 110 6.83 6.82 14.73
CA PHE A 110 6.06 5.57 14.76
C PHE A 110 6.93 4.33 14.87
N GLN A 111 7.99 4.22 14.06
CA GLN A 111 8.91 3.08 14.08
C GLN A 111 9.63 2.92 15.41
N ASN A 112 9.94 4.03 16.07
CA ASN A 112 10.55 4.06 17.40
C ASN A 112 9.53 3.98 18.54
N LYS A 113 8.23 3.79 18.25
CA LYS A 113 7.13 3.81 19.22
C LYS A 113 7.11 5.06 20.12
N LYS A 114 7.56 6.20 19.58
CA LYS A 114 7.62 7.50 20.26
C LYS A 114 6.30 8.25 20.04
N PHE A 115 5.22 7.73 20.61
CA PHE A 115 3.92 8.38 20.56
C PHE A 115 3.10 8.09 21.82
N LYS A 116 2.19 8.99 22.13
CA LYS A 116 1.12 8.79 23.10
C LYS A 116 -0.14 8.29 22.39
N VAL A 117 -1.02 7.66 23.14
CA VAL A 117 -2.26 7.08 22.62
C VAL A 117 -3.41 7.63 23.44
N ASN A 118 -4.42 8.20 22.78
CA ASN A 118 -5.64 8.63 23.45
C ASN A 118 -6.36 7.40 24.04
N PRO A 119 -6.93 7.46 25.26
CA PRO A 119 -7.67 6.35 25.86
C PRO A 119 -8.76 5.71 24.98
N SER A 120 -9.31 6.44 24.01
CA SER A 120 -10.32 5.93 23.07
C SER A 120 -9.77 4.93 22.04
N VAL A 121 -8.45 4.85 21.88
CA VAL A 121 -7.79 3.99 20.89
C VAL A 121 -7.48 2.62 21.51
N ARG A 122 -7.95 1.56 20.86
CA ARG A 122 -7.72 0.17 21.29
C ARG A 122 -6.23 -0.18 21.15
N GLN A 123 -5.52 -0.29 22.28
CA GLN A 123 -4.08 -0.56 22.28
C GLN A 123 -3.69 -1.87 21.59
N ASN A 124 -4.48 -2.93 21.76
CA ASN A 124 -4.21 -4.24 21.13
C ASN A 124 -4.16 -4.16 19.59
N SER A 125 -4.91 -3.22 18.99
CA SER A 125 -4.90 -3.03 17.54
C SER A 125 -3.60 -2.37 17.05
N LEU A 126 -2.87 -1.63 17.89
CA LEU A 126 -1.57 -1.03 17.53
C LEU A 126 -0.49 -2.09 17.30
N GLU A 127 -0.63 -3.27 17.93
CA GLU A 127 0.30 -4.39 17.74
C GLU A 127 0.16 -5.01 16.34
N GLN A 128 -0.97 -4.81 15.68
CA GLN A 128 -1.26 -5.32 14.34
C GLN A 128 -0.78 -4.38 13.23
N VAL A 129 -0.37 -3.15 13.56
CA VAL A 129 0.13 -2.18 12.58
C VAL A 129 1.53 -2.58 12.12
N ASP A 130 1.75 -2.59 10.81
CA ASP A 130 3.07 -2.68 10.21
C ASP A 130 3.66 -1.28 10.01
N TRP A 131 4.38 -0.80 11.03
CA TRP A 131 5.05 0.50 11.04
C TRP A 131 6.14 0.65 9.96
N ALA A 132 6.51 -0.42 9.26
CA ALA A 132 7.44 -0.40 8.14
C ALA A 132 6.74 -0.29 6.77
N GLN A 133 5.41 -0.27 6.73
CA GLN A 133 4.62 -0.19 5.49
C GLN A 133 3.69 1.03 5.50
N PRO A 134 4.24 2.26 5.42
CA PRO A 134 3.41 3.45 5.32
C PRO A 134 2.61 3.45 4.02
N THR A 135 1.34 3.81 4.10
CA THR A 135 0.47 3.91 2.92
C THR A 135 0.18 5.36 2.56
N ARG A 136 0.07 6.26 3.55
CA ARG A 136 -0.30 7.66 3.33
C ARG A 136 0.20 8.56 4.46
N PHE A 137 0.61 9.78 4.13
CA PHE A 137 0.72 10.89 5.06
C PHE A 137 -0.06 12.07 4.51
N SER A 138 -0.87 12.71 5.33
CA SER A 138 -1.65 13.87 4.90
C SER A 138 -1.89 14.86 6.02
N ARG A 139 -1.88 16.15 5.68
CA ARG A 139 -2.28 17.22 6.57
C ARG A 139 -3.40 18.06 5.95
N LYS A 140 -4.37 18.43 6.79
CA LYS A 140 -5.43 19.39 6.47
C LYS A 140 -5.68 20.27 7.70
N GLY A 141 -5.15 21.50 7.66
CA GLY A 141 -5.08 22.35 8.86
C GLY A 141 -4.24 21.68 9.94
N ASP A 142 -4.75 21.61 11.15
CA ASP A 142 -4.06 20.99 12.30
C ASP A 142 -4.21 19.46 12.36
N LEU A 143 -5.09 18.88 11.54
CA LEU A 143 -5.33 17.44 11.53
C LEU A 143 -4.35 16.74 10.59
N ILE A 144 -3.64 15.76 11.14
CA ILE A 144 -2.76 14.88 10.36
C ILE A 144 -3.38 13.48 10.34
N SER A 145 -3.48 12.90 9.14
CA SER A 145 -3.90 11.51 8.94
C SER A 145 -2.77 10.70 8.31
N VAL A 146 -2.44 9.58 8.94
CA VAL A 146 -1.34 8.69 8.58
C VAL A 146 -1.85 7.26 8.42
N GLY A 147 -1.54 6.65 7.28
CA GLY A 147 -1.95 5.29 6.96
C GLY A 147 -0.80 4.30 7.03
N PHE A 148 -1.08 3.08 7.50
CA PHE A 148 -0.16 1.94 7.51
C PHE A 148 -0.88 0.67 7.08
N LEU A 149 -0.14 -0.29 6.50
CA LEU A 149 -0.67 -1.64 6.33
C LEU A 149 -0.76 -2.35 7.69
N ALA A 150 -1.68 -3.31 7.79
CA ALA A 150 -1.64 -4.30 8.85
C ALA A 150 -0.54 -5.34 8.57
N LYS A 151 0.00 -5.97 9.63
CA LYS A 151 0.94 -7.10 9.52
C LYS A 151 0.34 -8.29 8.77
N ASP A 152 -0.96 -8.51 8.96
CA ASP A 152 -1.71 -9.56 8.27
C ASP A 152 -2.50 -8.96 7.10
N GLU A 153 -3.69 -8.45 7.36
CA GLU A 153 -4.62 -8.00 6.33
C GLU A 153 -5.24 -6.65 6.63
N GLY A 154 -5.35 -5.85 5.58
CA GLY A 154 -6.02 -4.57 5.62
C GLY A 154 -5.15 -3.39 6.00
N PHE A 155 -5.89 -2.37 6.35
CA PHE A 155 -5.57 -0.99 6.64
C PHE A 155 -5.58 -0.48 8.07
N PHE A 156 -4.66 0.39 8.48
CA PHE A 156 -4.93 1.33 9.56
C PHE A 156 -4.82 2.76 9.05
N ASP A 157 -5.80 3.60 9.40
CA ASP A 157 -5.73 5.06 9.25
C ASP A 157 -5.77 5.70 10.64
N LEU A 158 -4.74 6.46 10.95
CA LEU A 158 -4.50 7.10 12.23
C LEU A 158 -4.74 8.60 12.09
N GLN A 159 -5.56 9.15 12.96
CA GLN A 159 -5.57 10.60 13.17
C GLN A 159 -4.63 10.95 14.31
N ILE A 160 -3.70 11.86 14.05
CA ILE A 160 -2.68 12.26 15.00
C ILE A 160 -2.64 13.78 15.18
N LYS A 161 -2.08 14.18 16.31
CA LYS A 161 -1.66 15.56 16.56
C LYS A 161 -0.22 15.57 17.03
N GLU A 162 0.53 16.55 16.57
CA GLU A 162 1.88 16.84 17.04
C GLU A 162 1.86 18.16 17.82
N GLU A 163 2.29 18.12 19.07
CA GLU A 163 2.44 19.31 19.92
C GLU A 163 3.75 19.23 20.68
N ASN A 164 4.59 20.27 20.58
CA ASN A 164 5.88 20.34 21.27
C ASN A 164 6.79 19.11 21.03
N GLY A 165 6.78 18.56 19.81
CA GLY A 165 7.53 17.36 19.44
C GLY A 165 6.97 16.04 20.01
N ILE A 166 5.81 16.09 20.67
CA ILE A 166 5.09 14.92 21.16
C ILE A 166 4.01 14.55 20.15
N LEU A 167 4.16 13.35 19.59
CA LEU A 167 3.17 12.73 18.71
C LEU A 167 2.08 12.05 19.57
N THR A 168 0.81 12.35 19.33
CA THR A 168 -0.33 11.70 19.98
C THR A 168 -1.30 11.13 18.94
N ILE A 169 -1.61 9.84 19.05
CA ILE A 169 -2.67 9.19 18.27
C ILE A 169 -4.01 9.50 18.92
N LEU A 170 -4.85 10.26 18.21
CA LEU A 170 -6.17 10.68 18.68
C LEU A 170 -7.23 9.63 18.38
N GLN A 171 -7.18 9.04 17.18
CA GLN A 171 -8.12 8.05 16.70
C GLN A 171 -7.42 7.05 15.79
N MET A 172 -7.98 5.85 15.70
CA MET A 172 -7.53 4.81 14.80
C MET A 172 -8.73 4.12 14.17
N MET A 173 -8.74 4.08 12.85
CA MET A 173 -9.70 3.32 12.06
C MET A 173 -8.99 2.13 11.45
N GLN A 174 -9.64 0.96 11.51
CA GLN A 174 -9.16 -0.26 10.87
C GLN A 174 -10.12 -0.60 9.73
N ALA A 175 -9.56 -0.89 8.56
CA ALA A 175 -10.32 -1.40 7.42
C ALA A 175 -9.76 -2.77 7.05
N MET A 176 -10.48 -3.84 7.42
CA MET A 176 -10.19 -5.20 6.97
C MET A 176 -11.02 -5.51 5.72
N PRO A 177 -10.46 -6.22 4.73
CA PRO A 177 -11.19 -6.69 3.56
C PRO A 177 -12.26 -7.74 3.88
#